data_AF-A0A317II93-F1
#
_entry.id   AF-A0A317II93-F1
#
_cell.length_a   1.000
_cell.length_b   1.000
_cell.length_c   1.000
_cell.angle_alpha   90.00
_cell.angle_beta   90.00
_cell.angle_gamma   90.00
#
_symmetry.space_group_name_H-M   'P 1'
#
loop_
_entity.id
_entity.type
_entity.pdbx_description
1 polymer ?
#
loop_
_entity_poly.entity_id
_entity_poly.type
_entity_poly.pdbx_seq_one_letter_code
_entity_poly.pdbx_strand_id
1 'polypeptide(L)'
;MARITGVIAGVLAGLNLKAYFFRNDQYVRYDMPQDRADPGYPLPINGNWRMPWTQGFDAATNWNDGKAYFFRGTEYLRYDLLQDKADDGFPKPITAGWHGVWAEGVDAAVKWNDHVAYFFRGNHYIRYDIDNKSAAAGYPKPIAGNWRMPWTDGIDAVVNWGNGKAYFFKGDQYLRYDISADRVDDGYPLSTAEHWPGVLPLTRRTSFDVAKHGFQFPNSFQIDPRKFGVQANSWILGLCGGMCDGAADRWAHNKPIPSLTHPPAQTCPELELFWELFGREMYTLYPAVWAQVLFWQESPDADRDIPNPVNPNFPTHITGLGTWTAQQWPEIKRLIDLGVPAILCIIRESGNGNPSNNHQVLAIGYEMVNPFRVRIPIYDPNHPREEQVLAFDLSDPKNGIHATESDGKPVRGFFLNGSDGRPFIPAKPTPA
;
A
#
# COMPACT_ATOMS: atom_id res chain seq x y z
N MET A 1 5.12 17.41 8.32
CA MET A 1 5.81 16.10 8.23
C MET A 1 5.07 15.12 9.11
N ALA A 2 4.21 14.29 8.54
CA ALA A 2 3.60 13.18 9.27
C ALA A 2 4.68 12.11 9.45
N ARG A 3 5.24 12.01 10.67
CA ARG A 3 6.11 10.90 11.02
C ARG A 3 5.27 9.62 10.97
N ILE A 4 5.75 8.62 10.25
CA ILE A 4 5.24 7.26 10.34
C ILE A 4 5.48 6.82 11.79
N THR A 5 4.45 6.87 12.64
CA THR A 5 4.47 6.29 13.99
C THR A 5 4.25 4.79 13.89
N GLY A 6 5.17 4.11 13.21
CA GLY A 6 5.19 2.67 13.04
C GLY A 6 5.72 1.94 14.27
N VAL A 7 5.34 2.36 15.48
CA VAL A 7 5.63 1.54 16.67
C VAL A 7 4.67 0.36 16.59
N ILE A 8 5.23 -0.82 16.34
CA ILE A 8 4.53 -2.07 16.58
C ILE A 8 4.50 -2.21 18.10
N ALA A 9 3.40 -1.85 18.74
CA ALA A 9 3.35 -1.86 20.20
C ALA A 9 3.26 -3.27 20.80
N GLY A 10 3.71 -4.30 20.09
CA GLY A 10 3.69 -5.70 20.49
C GLY A 10 3.25 -6.64 19.38
N VAL A 11 3.72 -7.88 19.46
CA VAL A 11 3.35 -8.97 18.55
C VAL A 11 2.98 -10.19 19.36
N LEU A 12 1.79 -10.74 19.10
CA LEU A 12 1.32 -11.96 19.73
C LEU A 12 1.34 -13.09 18.70
N ALA A 13 2.24 -14.07 18.86
CA ALA A 13 2.15 -15.32 18.12
C ALA A 13 1.22 -16.29 18.88
N GLY A 14 0.14 -16.72 18.23
CA GLY A 14 -0.92 -17.52 18.89
C GLY A 14 -1.33 -18.77 18.12
N LEU A 15 -2.39 -19.44 18.62
CA LEU A 15 -3.05 -20.55 17.93
C LEU A 15 -3.40 -20.13 16.49
N ASN A 16 -3.20 -21.03 15.53
CA ASN A 16 -3.36 -20.81 14.08
C ASN A 16 -2.23 -20.02 13.37
N LEU A 17 -1.04 -19.89 13.98
CA LEU A 17 0.15 -19.30 13.34
C LEU A 17 -0.12 -17.87 12.82
N LYS A 18 -0.75 -17.05 13.68
CA LYS A 18 -0.99 -15.63 13.43
C LYS A 18 -0.15 -14.76 14.35
N ALA A 19 0.30 -13.63 13.82
CA ALA A 19 0.93 -12.54 14.54
C ALA A 19 0.01 -11.30 14.53
N TYR A 20 -0.05 -10.54 15.63
CA TYR A 20 -0.88 -9.33 15.72
C TYR A 20 -0.01 -8.10 15.92
N PHE A 21 0.00 -7.18 14.98
CA PHE A 21 0.79 -5.95 15.03
C PHE A 21 -0.12 -4.77 15.38
N PHE A 22 0.17 -4.03 16.45
CA PHE A 22 -0.64 -2.90 16.91
C PHE A 22 0.03 -1.58 16.56
N ARG A 23 -0.74 -0.61 16.06
CA ARG A 23 -0.23 0.72 15.71
C ARG A 23 -1.32 1.77 15.87
N ASN A 24 -1.06 2.79 16.68
CA ASN A 24 -2.03 3.85 17.01
C ASN A 24 -3.35 3.25 17.56
N ASP A 25 -4.46 3.44 16.84
CA ASP A 25 -5.81 2.95 17.13
C ASP A 25 -6.21 1.73 16.28
N GLN A 26 -5.26 1.12 15.56
CA GLN A 26 -5.47 0.01 14.65
C GLN A 26 -4.55 -1.18 14.94
N TYR A 27 -4.91 -2.33 14.38
CA TYR A 27 -4.07 -3.52 14.40
C TYR A 27 -4.13 -4.28 13.06
N VAL A 28 -3.10 -5.07 12.79
CA VAL A 28 -2.97 -5.98 11.65
C VAL A 28 -2.86 -7.40 12.17
N ARG A 29 -3.67 -8.32 11.63
CA ARG A 29 -3.48 -9.75 11.79
C ARG A 29 -2.65 -10.27 10.63
N TYR A 30 -1.51 -10.88 10.93
CA TYR A 30 -0.52 -11.36 9.98
C TYR A 30 -0.53 -12.88 9.94
N ASP A 31 -0.67 -13.43 8.74
CA ASP A 31 -0.58 -14.85 8.46
C ASP A 31 0.89 -15.25 8.36
N MET A 32 1.40 -15.96 9.38
CA MET A 32 2.81 -16.34 9.40
C MET A 32 3.15 -17.34 8.28
N PRO A 33 2.33 -18.37 7.98
CA PRO A 33 2.56 -19.26 6.84
C PRO A 33 2.55 -18.59 5.46
N GLN A 34 1.66 -17.61 5.24
CA GLN A 34 1.53 -16.90 3.96
C GLN A 34 2.44 -15.66 3.86
N ASP A 35 3.11 -15.32 4.96
CA ASP A 35 4.00 -14.15 5.08
C ASP A 35 3.38 -12.84 4.61
N ARG A 36 2.15 -12.56 5.07
CA ARG A 36 1.42 -11.31 4.78
C ARG A 36 0.30 -11.04 5.76
N ALA A 37 -0.14 -9.79 5.83
CA ALA A 37 -1.39 -9.42 6.49
C ALA A 37 -2.60 -10.14 5.87
N ASP A 38 -3.56 -10.52 6.70
CA ASP A 38 -4.84 -11.06 6.25
C ASP A 38 -5.64 -9.98 5.48
N PRO A 39 -6.48 -10.37 4.49
CA PRO A 39 -7.41 -9.45 3.84
C PRO A 39 -8.30 -8.70 4.85
N GLY A 40 -8.60 -7.43 4.55
CA GLY A 40 -9.45 -6.58 5.38
C GLY A 40 -8.74 -5.83 6.52
N TYR A 41 -7.46 -6.13 6.79
CA TYR A 41 -6.64 -5.41 7.77
C TYR A 41 -5.91 -4.21 7.15
N PRO A 42 -5.57 -3.14 7.90
CA PRO A 42 -5.78 -3.00 9.34
C PRO A 42 -7.25 -2.77 9.73
N LEU A 43 -7.60 -3.18 10.95
CA LEU A 43 -8.90 -2.92 11.58
C LEU A 43 -8.72 -2.03 12.81
N PRO A 44 -9.74 -1.25 13.21
CA PRO A 44 -9.70 -0.50 14.46
C PRO A 44 -9.61 -1.47 15.64
N ILE A 45 -8.84 -1.11 16.68
CA ILE A 45 -8.81 -1.88 17.92
C ILE A 45 -10.19 -1.81 18.60
N ASN A 46 -10.79 -0.62 18.61
CA ASN A 46 -12.13 -0.41 19.14
C ASN A 46 -13.16 -1.30 18.42
N GLY A 47 -13.96 -2.05 19.19
CA GLY A 47 -14.97 -2.97 18.66
C GLY A 47 -14.43 -4.33 18.20
N ASN A 48 -13.12 -4.47 17.95
CA ASN A 48 -12.51 -5.76 17.59
C ASN A 48 -11.76 -6.43 18.74
N TRP A 49 -11.31 -5.65 19.73
CA TRP A 49 -10.70 -6.18 20.96
C TRP A 49 -11.53 -5.79 22.18
N ARG A 50 -11.90 -6.78 23.00
CA ARG A 50 -12.76 -6.56 24.18
C ARG A 50 -11.92 -6.10 25.38
N MET A 51 -11.41 -4.88 25.31
CA MET A 51 -10.55 -4.27 26.32
C MET A 51 -10.81 -2.76 26.48
N PRO A 52 -10.46 -2.15 27.64
CA PRO A 52 -10.73 -0.73 27.89
C PRO A 52 -9.84 0.23 27.08
N TRP A 53 -8.70 -0.24 26.58
CA TRP A 53 -7.76 0.58 25.81
C TRP A 53 -7.96 0.34 24.30
N THR A 54 -8.18 1.42 23.57
CA THR A 54 -8.46 1.37 22.12
C THR A 54 -7.35 1.98 21.26
N GLN A 55 -6.31 2.53 21.88
CA GLN A 55 -5.16 3.12 21.20
C GLN A 55 -3.99 3.37 22.16
N GLY A 56 -2.80 3.61 21.59
CA GLY A 56 -1.64 4.12 22.32
C GLY A 56 -1.04 3.10 23.28
N PHE A 57 -0.95 1.84 22.84
CA PHE A 57 -0.13 0.84 23.52
C PHE A 57 1.35 1.16 23.31
N ASP A 58 2.16 0.84 24.32
CA ASP A 58 3.61 0.97 24.22
C ASP A 58 4.23 -0.41 23.89
N ALA A 59 3.82 -1.48 24.59
CA ALA A 59 4.33 -2.82 24.37
C ALA A 59 3.26 -3.91 24.60
N ALA A 60 3.43 -5.09 23.99
CA ALA A 60 2.59 -6.25 24.25
C ALA A 60 3.36 -7.56 24.05
N THR A 61 3.06 -8.55 24.89
CA THR A 61 3.69 -9.86 24.82
C THR A 61 2.75 -10.97 25.28
N ASN A 62 2.87 -12.16 24.68
CA ASN A 62 2.16 -13.35 25.13
C ASN A 62 2.93 -14.03 26.26
N TRP A 63 2.21 -14.76 27.11
CA TRP A 63 2.78 -15.37 28.31
C TRP A 63 2.44 -16.86 28.46
N ASN A 64 3.05 -17.52 29.45
CA ASN A 64 2.89 -18.97 29.67
C ASN A 64 1.50 -19.38 30.15
N ASP A 65 0.74 -18.44 30.71
CA ASP A 65 -0.59 -18.65 31.28
C ASP A 65 -1.71 -18.55 30.24
N GLY A 66 -1.36 -18.50 28.95
CA GLY A 66 -2.33 -18.32 27.86
C GLY A 66 -2.90 -16.90 27.78
N LYS A 67 -2.29 -15.93 28.48
CA LYS A 67 -2.68 -14.51 28.43
C LYS A 67 -1.75 -13.72 27.52
N ALA A 68 -2.24 -12.58 27.07
CA ALA A 68 -1.43 -11.49 26.54
C ALA A 68 -1.40 -10.34 27.55
N TYR A 69 -0.27 -9.66 27.63
CA TYR A 69 -0.08 -8.51 28.50
C TYR A 69 0.25 -7.31 27.63
N PHE A 70 -0.53 -6.24 27.77
CA PHE A 70 -0.35 -4.97 27.09
C PHE A 70 0.13 -3.92 28.10
N PHE A 71 1.02 -3.04 27.69
CA PHE A 71 1.59 -1.96 28.51
C PHE A 71 1.23 -0.62 27.89
N ARG A 72 0.90 0.36 28.74
CA ARG A 72 0.58 1.73 28.35
C ARG A 72 0.87 2.67 29.51
N GLY A 73 1.80 3.60 29.31
CA GLY A 73 2.29 4.50 30.36
C GLY A 73 2.72 3.71 31.59
N THR A 74 2.16 4.06 32.75
CA THR A 74 2.48 3.42 34.04
C THR A 74 1.69 2.14 34.32
N GLU A 75 0.85 1.70 33.38
CA GLU A 75 -0.12 0.64 33.58
C GLU A 75 0.10 -0.55 32.65
N TYR A 76 -0.48 -1.69 33.01
CA TYR A 76 -0.60 -2.86 32.16
C TYR A 76 -2.00 -3.45 32.21
N LEU A 77 -2.37 -4.11 31.12
CA LEU A 77 -3.62 -4.83 30.93
C LEU A 77 -3.31 -6.31 30.70
N ARG A 78 -4.09 -7.21 31.31
CA ARG A 78 -4.03 -8.64 31.05
C ARG A 78 -5.25 -9.06 30.22
N TYR A 79 -5.00 -9.71 29.09
CA TYR A 79 -6.00 -10.17 28.13
C TYR A 79 -6.00 -11.69 28.06
N ASP A 80 -7.17 -12.30 28.23
CA ASP A 80 -7.37 -13.73 28.07
C ASP A 80 -7.55 -14.07 26.59
N LEU A 81 -6.59 -14.81 26.03
CA LEU A 81 -6.61 -15.19 24.61
C LEU A 81 -7.66 -16.28 24.31
N LEU A 82 -8.09 -17.04 25.31
CA LEU A 82 -9.12 -18.08 25.16
C LEU A 82 -10.52 -17.49 25.27
N GLN A 83 -10.74 -16.58 26.22
CA GLN A 83 -12.02 -15.90 26.44
C GLN A 83 -12.20 -14.68 25.53
N ASP A 84 -11.15 -14.28 24.82
CA ASP A 84 -11.10 -13.11 23.94
C ASP A 84 -11.61 -11.84 24.65
N LYS A 85 -11.08 -11.58 25.86
CA LYS A 85 -11.40 -10.38 26.63
C LYS A 85 -10.30 -10.00 27.62
N ALA A 86 -10.26 -8.72 27.97
CA ALA A 86 -9.54 -8.26 29.15
C ALA A 86 -10.07 -8.94 30.43
N ASP A 87 -9.16 -9.29 31.34
CA ASP A 87 -9.53 -9.78 32.65
C ASP A 87 -10.14 -8.64 33.50
N ASP A 88 -11.11 -8.99 34.36
CA ASP A 88 -11.75 -8.02 35.24
C ASP A 88 -10.74 -7.41 36.23
N GLY A 89 -10.89 -6.11 36.50
CA GLY A 89 -10.00 -5.37 37.40
C GLY A 89 -8.66 -4.93 36.78
N PHE A 90 -8.53 -4.99 35.45
CA PHE A 90 -7.47 -4.36 34.68
C PHE A 90 -7.98 -3.11 33.93
N PRO A 91 -7.13 -2.12 33.62
CA PRO A 91 -5.67 -2.11 33.82
C PRO A 91 -5.23 -1.95 35.28
N LYS A 92 -3.95 -2.24 35.56
CA LYS A 92 -3.30 -2.10 36.86
C LYS A 92 -1.94 -1.40 36.72
N PRO A 93 -1.40 -0.76 37.77
CA PRO A 93 -0.03 -0.26 37.74
C PRO A 93 0.98 -1.37 37.44
N ILE A 94 2.00 -1.09 36.62
CA ILE A 94 3.07 -2.06 36.29
C ILE A 94 3.69 -2.64 37.57
N THR A 95 3.92 -1.80 38.58
CA THR A 95 4.51 -2.18 39.87
C THR A 95 3.70 -3.22 40.66
N ALA A 96 2.41 -3.41 40.36
CA ALA A 96 1.56 -4.39 41.02
C ALA A 96 1.77 -5.83 40.53
N GLY A 97 2.30 -6.02 39.31
CA GLY A 97 2.44 -7.35 38.69
C GLY A 97 3.81 -7.66 38.10
N TRP A 98 4.66 -6.65 37.89
CA TRP A 98 5.95 -6.76 37.21
C TRP A 98 7.07 -6.21 38.09
N HIS A 99 7.41 -6.97 39.14
CA HIS A 99 8.37 -6.49 40.15
C HIS A 99 9.75 -6.23 39.53
N GLY A 100 10.30 -5.04 39.78
CA GLY A 100 11.60 -4.61 39.25
C GLY A 100 11.58 -4.18 37.77
N VAL A 101 10.44 -4.25 37.07
CA VAL A 101 10.27 -3.55 35.78
C VAL A 101 10.01 -2.06 36.03
N TRP A 102 10.43 -1.19 35.11
CA TRP A 102 10.22 0.25 35.17
C TRP A 102 8.76 0.63 35.45
N ALA A 103 8.54 1.47 36.45
CA ALA A 103 7.19 1.90 36.86
C ALA A 103 6.58 2.88 35.84
N GLU A 104 7.44 3.57 35.10
CA GLU A 104 7.08 4.64 34.19
C GLU A 104 6.73 4.17 32.78
N GLY A 105 6.70 2.84 32.53
CA GLY A 105 6.40 2.22 31.21
C GLY A 105 7.50 1.34 30.60
N VAL A 106 7.20 0.78 29.43
CA VAL A 106 8.05 -0.14 28.66
C VAL A 106 7.83 0.15 27.18
N ASP A 107 8.90 0.24 26.40
CA ASP A 107 8.84 0.49 24.96
C ASP A 107 8.62 -0.81 24.16
N ALA A 108 9.21 -1.93 24.60
CA ALA A 108 8.98 -3.24 23.99
C ALA A 108 9.14 -4.38 25.01
N ALA A 109 8.41 -5.47 24.81
CA ALA A 109 8.48 -6.66 25.67
C ALA A 109 8.42 -7.94 24.84
N VAL A 110 9.23 -8.94 25.20
CA VAL A 110 9.21 -10.26 24.56
C VAL A 110 9.41 -11.37 25.59
N LYS A 111 8.50 -12.36 25.58
CA LYS A 111 8.79 -13.67 26.16
C LYS A 111 9.88 -14.35 25.33
N TRP A 112 11.08 -14.46 25.86
CA TRP A 112 12.23 -15.04 25.16
C TRP A 112 12.15 -16.57 25.16
N ASN A 113 11.75 -17.16 26.30
CA ASN A 113 11.41 -18.56 26.47
C ASN A 113 10.50 -18.69 27.71
N ASP A 114 10.21 -19.91 28.15
CA ASP A 114 9.28 -20.13 29.26
C ASP A 114 9.80 -19.66 30.63
N HIS A 115 11.09 -19.34 30.76
CA HIS A 115 11.72 -18.90 32.01
C HIS A 115 12.17 -17.42 31.98
N VAL A 116 12.32 -16.84 30.79
CA VAL A 116 12.94 -15.53 30.60
C VAL A 116 12.12 -14.67 29.67
N ALA A 117 11.91 -13.41 30.09
CA ALA A 117 11.43 -12.35 29.23
C ALA A 117 12.42 -11.18 29.22
N TYR A 118 12.34 -10.35 28.18
CA TYR A 118 13.09 -9.11 28.08
C TYR A 118 12.15 -7.92 27.92
N PHE A 119 12.42 -6.87 28.68
CA PHE A 119 11.74 -5.58 28.60
C PHE A 119 12.74 -4.52 28.15
N PHE A 120 12.35 -3.64 27.23
CA PHE A 120 13.20 -2.57 26.69
C PHE A 120 12.59 -1.22 27.03
N ARG A 121 13.45 -0.26 27.38
CA ARG A 121 13.07 1.13 27.58
C ARG A 121 14.27 2.05 27.30
N GLY A 122 14.11 2.95 26.34
CA GLY A 122 15.19 3.80 25.84
C GLY A 122 16.43 2.96 25.50
N ASN A 123 17.59 3.39 25.95
CA ASN A 123 18.85 2.69 25.72
C ASN A 123 19.14 1.51 26.68
N HIS A 124 18.16 1.05 27.46
CA HIS A 124 18.32 -0.02 28.45
C HIS A 124 17.35 -1.19 28.23
N TYR A 125 17.69 -2.34 28.81
CA TYR A 125 16.82 -3.51 28.88
C TYR A 125 16.86 -4.17 30.27
N ILE A 126 15.82 -4.92 30.59
CA ILE A 126 15.68 -5.76 31.79
C ILE A 126 15.54 -7.21 31.34
N ARG A 127 16.33 -8.11 31.93
CA ARG A 127 16.03 -9.54 31.93
C ARG A 127 15.09 -9.84 33.08
N TYR A 128 13.92 -10.36 32.77
CA TYR A 128 12.91 -10.72 33.75
C TYR A 128 12.87 -12.23 33.91
N ASP A 129 12.88 -12.65 35.17
CA ASP A 129 12.74 -14.04 35.57
C ASP A 129 11.25 -14.35 35.74
N ILE A 130 10.73 -15.20 34.86
CA ILE A 130 9.30 -15.53 34.82
C ILE A 130 8.90 -16.34 36.05
N ASP A 131 9.77 -17.25 36.50
CA ASP A 131 9.50 -18.15 37.62
C ASP A 131 9.47 -17.37 38.94
N ASN A 132 10.44 -16.47 39.12
CA ASN A 132 10.54 -15.61 40.29
C ASN A 132 9.64 -14.36 40.22
N LYS A 133 9.02 -14.10 39.07
CA LYS A 133 8.17 -12.93 38.80
C LYS A 133 8.84 -11.61 39.20
N SER A 134 10.11 -11.46 38.82
CA SER A 134 10.90 -10.28 39.13
C SER A 134 11.99 -10.05 38.10
N ALA A 135 12.40 -8.79 37.93
CA ALA A 135 13.65 -8.45 37.25
C ALA A 135 14.82 -9.19 37.92
N ALA A 136 15.72 -9.71 37.10
CA ALA A 136 16.94 -10.36 37.57
C ALA A 136 17.89 -9.32 38.22
N ALA A 137 18.72 -9.77 39.15
CA ALA A 137 19.69 -8.91 39.83
C ALA A 137 20.66 -8.24 38.84
N GLY A 138 20.98 -6.96 39.07
CA GLY A 138 21.90 -6.19 38.23
C GLY A 138 21.29 -5.64 36.93
N TYR A 139 19.96 -5.65 36.80
CA TYR A 139 19.22 -4.96 35.75
C TYR A 139 18.57 -3.67 36.30
N PRO A 140 18.31 -2.66 35.45
CA PRO A 140 18.50 -2.64 34.00
C PRO A 140 19.96 -2.55 33.55
N LYS A 141 20.24 -3.00 32.33
CA LYS A 141 21.56 -2.91 31.67
C LYS A 141 21.45 -2.15 30.35
N PRO A 142 22.54 -1.50 29.87
CA PRO A 142 22.51 -0.85 28.57
C PRO A 142 22.33 -1.88 27.45
N ILE A 143 21.59 -1.51 26.41
CA ILE A 143 21.47 -2.33 25.19
C ILE A 143 22.85 -2.44 24.53
N ALA A 144 23.56 -1.31 24.43
CA ALA A 144 24.92 -1.25 23.90
C ALA A 144 25.86 -2.24 24.61
N GLY A 145 26.53 -3.09 23.82
CA GLY A 145 27.49 -4.07 24.33
C GLY A 145 26.88 -5.32 24.97
N ASN A 146 25.56 -5.35 25.23
CA ASN A 146 24.88 -6.54 25.75
C ASN A 146 24.03 -7.25 24.70
N TRP A 147 23.51 -6.52 23.71
CA TRP A 147 22.85 -7.09 22.54
C TRP A 147 23.72 -6.88 21.31
N ARG A 148 24.02 -7.95 20.56
CA ARG A 148 24.82 -7.85 19.33
C ARG A 148 23.96 -7.39 18.16
N MET A 149 23.51 -6.14 18.25
CA MET A 149 22.68 -5.46 17.27
C MET A 149 23.10 -3.98 17.10
N PRO A 150 22.84 -3.36 15.93
CA PRO A 150 23.26 -1.98 15.67
C PRO A 150 22.45 -0.93 16.46
N TRP A 151 21.22 -1.25 16.88
CA TRP A 151 20.37 -0.33 17.62
C TRP A 151 20.68 -0.38 19.12
N THR A 152 20.99 0.77 19.70
CA THR A 152 21.44 0.87 21.11
C THR A 152 20.65 1.87 21.94
N ASP A 153 19.74 2.60 21.31
CA ASP A 153 19.05 3.79 21.82
C ASP A 153 17.52 3.58 21.96
N GLY A 154 17.02 2.37 21.75
CA GLY A 154 15.60 2.06 21.85
C GLY A 154 15.17 0.96 20.90
N ILE A 155 14.08 0.27 21.26
CA ILE A 155 13.40 -0.75 20.47
C ILE A 155 11.90 -0.46 20.57
N ASP A 156 11.22 -0.37 19.42
CA ASP A 156 9.79 -0.07 19.36
C ASP A 156 8.94 -1.33 19.55
N ALA A 157 9.46 -2.48 19.11
CA ALA A 157 8.80 -3.77 19.22
C ALA A 157 9.77 -4.92 19.16
N VAL A 158 9.37 -6.05 19.73
CA VAL A 158 10.08 -7.31 19.51
C VAL A 158 9.12 -8.49 19.56
N VAL A 159 9.37 -9.48 18.70
CA VAL A 159 8.65 -10.75 18.69
C VAL A 159 9.61 -11.92 18.64
N ASN A 160 9.38 -12.94 19.45
CA ASN A 160 9.98 -14.25 19.22
C ASN A 160 9.08 -15.03 18.26
N TRP A 161 9.61 -15.37 17.08
CA TRP A 161 8.82 -16.00 16.01
C TRP A 161 8.61 -17.50 16.20
N GLY A 162 9.26 -18.11 17.20
CA GLY A 162 9.15 -19.55 17.48
C GLY A 162 9.95 -20.44 16.53
N ASN A 163 10.70 -19.86 15.59
CA ASN A 163 11.58 -20.59 14.65
C ASN A 163 13.08 -20.42 14.98
N GLY A 164 13.40 -20.04 16.23
CA GLY A 164 14.77 -19.71 16.64
C GLY A 164 15.23 -18.29 16.27
N LYS A 165 14.34 -17.48 15.66
CA LYS A 165 14.59 -16.06 15.38
C LYS A 165 13.68 -15.16 16.21
N ALA A 166 14.24 -14.03 16.62
CA ALA A 166 13.47 -12.89 17.13
C ALA A 166 13.55 -11.73 16.14
N TYR A 167 12.46 -11.00 15.97
CA TYR A 167 12.42 -9.82 15.09
C TYR A 167 12.21 -8.57 15.92
N PHE A 168 13.16 -7.64 15.79
CA PHE A 168 13.14 -6.34 16.47
C PHE A 168 12.70 -5.29 15.46
N PHE A 169 11.82 -4.38 15.85
CA PHE A 169 11.32 -3.32 14.98
C PHE A 169 11.68 -1.95 15.58
N LYS A 170 12.03 -1.02 14.69
CA LYS A 170 12.32 0.37 15.02
C LYS A 170 12.04 1.27 13.83
N GLY A 171 11.12 2.22 13.99
CA GLY A 171 10.69 3.10 12.91
C GLY A 171 10.08 2.33 11.73
N ASP A 172 10.67 2.48 10.55
CA ASP A 172 10.28 1.81 9.31
C ASP A 172 11.14 0.58 8.99
N GLN A 173 11.96 0.13 9.95
CA GLN A 173 12.91 -0.96 9.77
C GLN A 173 12.73 -2.09 10.80
N TYR A 174 13.30 -3.26 10.46
CA TYR A 174 13.40 -4.39 11.37
C TYR A 174 14.77 -5.08 11.30
N LEU A 175 15.12 -5.79 12.37
CA LEU A 175 16.27 -6.70 12.47
C LEU A 175 15.76 -8.13 12.67
N ARG A 176 16.44 -9.11 12.08
CA ARG A 176 16.28 -10.53 12.41
C ARG A 176 17.45 -10.98 13.29
N TYR A 177 17.16 -11.34 14.53
CA TYR A 177 18.12 -11.81 15.52
C TYR A 177 18.11 -13.34 15.58
N ASP A 178 19.29 -13.95 15.42
CA ASP A 178 19.49 -15.36 15.70
C ASP A 178 19.66 -15.59 17.20
N ILE A 179 18.68 -16.27 17.81
CA ILE A 179 18.67 -16.51 19.25
C ILE A 179 19.83 -17.42 19.66
N SER A 180 20.19 -18.39 18.82
CA SER A 180 21.24 -19.38 19.12
C SER A 180 22.65 -18.82 18.94
N ALA A 181 22.85 -18.01 17.90
CA ALA A 181 24.13 -17.38 17.61
C ALA A 181 24.34 -16.08 18.38
N ASP A 182 23.30 -15.63 19.10
CA ASP A 182 23.25 -14.41 19.90
C ASP A 182 23.72 -13.18 19.11
N ARG A 183 23.18 -13.00 17.90
CA ARG A 183 23.47 -11.85 17.03
C ARG A 183 22.41 -11.60 15.98
N VAL A 184 22.39 -10.38 15.46
CA VAL A 184 21.66 -10.04 14.23
C VAL A 184 22.25 -10.78 13.03
N ASP A 185 21.39 -11.28 12.15
CA ASP A 185 21.78 -11.87 10.87
C ASP A 185 22.39 -10.81 9.94
N ASP A 186 23.30 -11.21 9.05
CA ASP A 186 23.90 -10.27 8.09
C ASP A 186 22.86 -9.68 7.13
N GLY A 187 23.06 -8.43 6.71
CA GLY A 187 22.19 -7.72 5.76
C GLY A 187 21.02 -6.94 6.39
N TYR A 188 20.90 -6.93 7.72
CA TYR A 188 19.92 -6.14 8.45
C TYR A 188 20.54 -4.82 8.97
N PRO A 189 19.74 -3.75 9.19
CA PRO A 189 18.28 -3.68 9.09
C PRO A 189 17.73 -3.64 7.67
N LEU A 190 16.48 -4.10 7.52
CA LEU A 190 15.70 -4.05 6.28
C LEU A 190 14.39 -3.28 6.48
N SER A 191 13.77 -2.82 5.39
CA SER A 191 12.49 -2.11 5.40
C SER A 191 11.34 -3.01 5.86
N THR A 192 10.59 -2.58 6.88
CA THR A 192 9.42 -3.32 7.35
C THR A 192 8.31 -3.32 6.30
N ALA A 193 8.04 -2.21 5.63
CA ALA A 193 6.97 -2.14 4.62
C ALA A 193 7.22 -3.06 3.42
N GLU A 194 8.48 -3.33 3.08
CA GLU A 194 8.86 -4.18 1.94
C GLU A 194 8.89 -5.67 2.28
N HIS A 195 9.25 -6.01 3.51
CA HIS A 195 9.46 -7.40 3.93
C HIS A 195 8.39 -7.94 4.87
N TRP A 196 7.45 -7.11 5.33
CA TRP A 196 6.30 -7.50 6.14
C TRP A 196 5.00 -6.98 5.50
N PRO A 197 4.54 -7.61 4.39
CA PRO A 197 3.47 -7.06 3.55
C PRO A 197 2.19 -6.79 4.35
N GLY A 198 1.82 -5.51 4.46
CA GLY A 198 0.62 -5.05 5.14
C GLY A 198 0.76 -4.71 6.62
N VAL A 199 1.94 -4.89 7.22
CA VAL A 199 2.21 -4.37 8.57
C VAL A 199 2.36 -2.85 8.54
N LEU A 200 3.12 -2.32 7.58
CA LEU A 200 3.20 -0.90 7.28
C LEU A 200 2.81 -0.65 5.81
N PRO A 201 2.18 0.51 5.48
CA PRO A 201 1.93 0.88 4.10
C PRO A 201 3.23 0.96 3.29
N LEU A 202 3.24 0.36 2.10
CA LEU A 202 4.36 0.46 1.17
C LEU A 202 4.07 1.55 0.15
N THR A 203 4.88 2.61 0.17
CA THR A 203 4.73 3.74 -0.75
C THR A 203 5.93 3.85 -1.69
N ARG A 204 5.65 4.10 -2.97
CA ARG A 204 6.64 4.47 -4.00
C ARG A 204 6.12 5.59 -4.87
N ARG A 205 7.04 6.46 -5.32
CA ARG A 205 6.73 7.61 -6.17
C ARG A 205 7.80 7.71 -7.26
N THR A 206 7.40 8.11 -8.46
CA THR A 206 8.32 8.58 -9.48
C THR A 206 8.73 10.03 -9.17
N SER A 207 9.65 10.60 -9.95
CA SER A 207 9.97 12.04 -9.84
C SER A 207 8.96 12.94 -10.58
N PHE A 208 7.88 12.37 -11.13
CA PHE A 208 6.85 13.12 -11.82
C PHE A 208 5.99 13.90 -10.82
N ASP A 209 6.25 15.20 -10.73
CA ASP A 209 5.42 16.20 -10.06
C ASP A 209 4.29 16.72 -10.98
N VAL A 210 3.02 16.52 -10.61
CA VAL A 210 1.85 16.93 -11.40
C VAL A 210 1.84 18.43 -11.69
N ALA A 211 2.22 19.27 -10.72
CA ALA A 211 2.18 20.71 -10.87
C ALA A 211 3.28 21.22 -11.82
N LYS A 212 4.38 20.48 -11.98
CA LYS A 212 5.51 20.87 -12.85
C LYS A 212 5.50 20.21 -14.21
N HIS A 213 5.07 18.95 -14.27
CA HIS A 213 5.20 18.12 -15.47
C HIS A 213 3.85 17.82 -16.14
N GLY A 214 2.72 18.04 -15.45
CA GLY A 214 1.39 17.95 -16.06
C GLY A 214 1.06 19.17 -16.92
N PHE A 215 0.23 19.00 -17.94
CA PHE A 215 -0.34 20.13 -18.66
C PHE A 215 -1.28 20.94 -17.76
N GLN A 216 -1.25 22.25 -17.93
CA GLN A 216 -1.86 23.21 -17.00
C GLN A 216 -3.22 23.72 -17.47
N PHE A 217 -3.84 22.99 -18.39
CA PHE A 217 -5.11 23.30 -19.03
C PHE A 217 -6.01 22.04 -19.08
N PRO A 218 -7.34 22.21 -19.12
CA PRO A 218 -8.26 21.08 -19.09
C PRO A 218 -8.21 20.27 -20.40
N ASN A 219 -8.48 18.99 -20.29
CA ASN A 219 -8.64 18.09 -21.43
C ASN A 219 -9.98 18.29 -22.17
N SER A 220 -10.11 19.40 -22.91
CA SER A 220 -11.32 19.76 -23.66
C SER A 220 -10.99 20.56 -24.90
N PHE A 221 -10.72 19.88 -26.01
CA PHE A 221 -10.23 20.51 -27.24
C PHE A 221 -11.37 20.79 -28.20
N GLN A 222 -11.46 22.03 -28.67
CA GLN A 222 -12.35 22.37 -29.77
C GLN A 222 -11.73 21.87 -31.08
N ILE A 223 -12.46 21.02 -31.80
CA ILE A 223 -12.02 20.48 -33.09
C ILE A 223 -12.87 21.10 -34.20
N ASP A 224 -12.18 21.62 -35.22
CA ASP A 224 -12.73 22.07 -36.49
C ASP A 224 -12.70 20.90 -37.49
N PRO A 225 -13.85 20.26 -37.78
CA PRO A 225 -13.92 19.09 -38.67
C PRO A 225 -13.53 19.43 -40.11
N ARG A 226 -13.59 20.70 -40.50
CA ARG A 226 -13.22 21.16 -41.85
C ARG A 226 -11.74 20.91 -42.15
N LYS A 227 -10.90 20.85 -41.11
CA LYS A 227 -9.48 20.48 -41.22
C LYS A 227 -9.24 19.00 -41.55
N PHE A 228 -10.28 18.18 -41.42
CA PHE A 228 -10.27 16.75 -41.72
C PHE A 228 -11.16 16.41 -42.92
N GLY A 229 -11.55 17.40 -43.73
CA GLY A 229 -12.40 17.20 -44.91
C GLY A 229 -13.88 16.95 -44.59
N VAL A 230 -14.31 17.17 -43.34
CA VAL A 230 -15.70 16.97 -42.90
C VAL A 230 -16.40 18.32 -42.80
N GLN A 231 -17.52 18.49 -43.50
CA GLN A 231 -18.38 19.67 -43.37
C GLN A 231 -19.34 19.50 -42.19
N ALA A 232 -18.89 19.86 -40.99
CA ALA A 232 -19.69 19.83 -39.77
C ALA A 232 -19.32 20.98 -38.83
N ASN A 233 -20.18 21.23 -37.83
CA ASN A 233 -19.92 22.18 -36.75
C ASN A 233 -18.85 21.63 -35.80
N SER A 234 -18.15 22.51 -35.07
CA SER A 234 -17.09 22.09 -34.14
C SER A 234 -17.61 21.16 -33.05
N TRP A 235 -16.85 20.12 -32.71
CA TRP A 235 -17.10 19.26 -31.55
C TRP A 235 -16.02 19.43 -30.48
N ILE A 236 -16.30 18.96 -29.27
CA ILE A 236 -15.34 18.90 -28.17
C ILE A 236 -14.79 17.49 -28.08
N LEU A 237 -13.47 17.35 -28.03
CA LEU A 237 -12.77 16.07 -27.91
C LEU A 237 -11.77 16.12 -26.75
N GLY A 238 -11.63 15.02 -26.01
CA GLY A 238 -10.53 14.83 -25.08
C GLY A 238 -9.32 14.20 -25.80
N LEU A 239 -8.12 14.69 -25.50
CA LEU A 239 -6.83 14.14 -25.93
C LEU A 239 -6.05 13.60 -24.71
N CYS A 240 -6.72 12.86 -23.82
CA CYS A 240 -6.17 12.44 -22.54
C CYS A 240 -4.91 11.58 -22.66
N GLY A 241 -4.85 10.68 -23.65
CA GLY A 241 -3.69 9.86 -23.95
C GLY A 241 -2.51 10.66 -24.47
N GLY A 242 -2.76 11.55 -25.42
CA GLY A 242 -1.77 12.46 -25.96
C GLY A 242 -1.22 13.42 -24.92
N MET A 243 -2.07 13.87 -23.98
CA MET A 243 -1.66 14.68 -22.82
C MET A 243 -0.83 13.87 -21.82
N CYS A 244 -1.20 12.61 -21.52
CA CYS A 244 -0.40 11.75 -20.64
C CYS A 244 0.97 11.43 -21.24
N ASP A 245 1.00 11.01 -22.51
CA ASP A 245 2.22 10.69 -23.24
C ASP A 245 3.11 11.94 -23.42
N GLY A 246 2.53 13.07 -23.84
CA GLY A 246 3.27 14.31 -24.04
C GLY A 246 3.85 14.89 -22.74
N ALA A 247 3.19 14.67 -21.60
CA ALA A 247 3.68 15.04 -20.28
C ALA A 247 4.80 14.10 -19.81
N ALA A 248 4.61 12.78 -19.95
CA ALA A 248 5.61 11.78 -19.60
C ALA A 248 6.89 11.92 -20.43
N ASP A 249 6.77 12.16 -21.74
CA ASP A 249 7.91 12.38 -22.65
C ASP A 249 8.71 13.63 -22.27
N ARG A 250 8.03 14.72 -21.92
CA ARG A 250 8.70 15.95 -21.46
C ARG A 250 9.45 15.74 -20.15
N TRP A 251 8.79 15.09 -19.16
CA TRP A 251 9.42 14.72 -17.90
C TRP A 251 10.66 13.85 -18.11
N ALA A 252 10.56 12.81 -18.94
CA ALA A 252 11.67 11.91 -19.27
C ALA A 252 12.88 12.63 -19.87
N HIS A 253 12.65 13.71 -20.62
CA HIS A 253 13.71 14.48 -21.30
C HIS A 253 14.05 15.80 -20.61
N ASN A 254 13.59 16.04 -19.37
CA ASN A 254 13.76 17.31 -18.65
C ASN A 254 13.30 18.54 -19.46
N LYS A 255 12.28 18.39 -20.30
CA LYS A 255 11.68 19.50 -21.07
C LYS A 255 10.55 20.14 -20.26
N PRO A 256 10.45 21.47 -20.22
CA PRO A 256 9.35 22.13 -19.53
C PRO A 256 8.02 21.89 -20.24
N ILE A 257 6.92 21.88 -19.48
CA ILE A 257 5.58 21.95 -20.05
C ILE A 257 5.34 23.35 -20.64
N PRO A 258 4.55 23.48 -21.73
CA PRO A 258 4.15 24.78 -22.26
C PRO A 258 3.34 25.58 -21.24
N SER A 259 3.58 26.89 -21.14
CA SER A 259 2.93 27.79 -20.18
C SER A 259 1.47 28.16 -20.52
N LEU A 260 0.75 27.29 -21.23
CA LEU A 260 -0.65 27.49 -21.58
C LEU A 260 -1.57 27.13 -20.41
N THR A 261 -2.63 27.91 -20.22
CA THR A 261 -3.70 27.64 -19.25
C THR A 261 -5.02 27.26 -19.92
N HIS A 262 -5.04 27.22 -21.25
CA HIS A 262 -6.15 26.78 -22.08
C HIS A 262 -5.69 25.70 -23.08
N PRO A 263 -6.60 24.84 -23.57
CA PRO A 263 -6.28 23.85 -24.58
C PRO A 263 -5.76 24.52 -25.86
N PRO A 264 -4.65 24.05 -26.47
CA PRO A 264 -4.08 24.67 -27.65
C PRO A 264 -5.07 24.70 -28.81
N ALA A 265 -5.21 25.87 -29.43
CA ALA A 265 -6.05 26.08 -30.60
C ALA A 265 -5.43 25.47 -31.87
N GLN A 266 -6.30 25.14 -32.83
CA GLN A 266 -5.88 24.69 -34.17
C GLN A 266 -5.37 25.85 -35.05
N THR A 267 -4.78 26.89 -34.48
CA THR A 267 -4.29 28.06 -35.21
C THR A 267 -2.93 28.48 -34.67
N CYS A 268 -2.13 29.17 -35.49
CA CYS A 268 -0.86 29.70 -35.01
C CYS A 268 -1.11 30.68 -33.84
N PRO A 269 -0.27 30.66 -32.78
CA PRO A 269 0.99 29.92 -32.65
C PRO A 269 0.87 28.51 -32.00
N GLU A 270 -0.31 28.13 -31.50
CA GLU A 270 -0.53 26.90 -30.71
C GLU A 270 -0.68 25.62 -31.56
N LEU A 271 -0.75 25.79 -32.88
CA LEU A 271 -0.98 24.75 -33.88
C LEU A 271 -0.05 23.54 -33.72
N GLU A 272 1.23 23.77 -33.44
CA GLU A 272 2.22 22.70 -33.29
C GLU A 272 1.92 21.81 -32.08
N LEU A 273 1.61 22.43 -30.93
CA LEU A 273 1.26 21.68 -29.73
C LEU A 273 -0.07 20.94 -29.89
N PHE A 274 -1.06 21.54 -30.55
CA PHE A 274 -2.31 20.84 -30.85
C PHE A 274 -2.05 19.56 -31.65
N TRP A 275 -1.30 19.65 -32.75
CA TRP A 275 -1.02 18.50 -33.60
C TRP A 275 -0.11 17.47 -32.94
N GLU A 276 0.82 17.90 -32.10
CA GLU A 276 1.61 16.98 -31.26
C GLU A 276 0.69 16.15 -30.37
N LEU A 277 -0.17 16.79 -29.58
CA LEU A 277 -1.06 16.09 -28.65
C LEU A 277 -2.07 15.21 -29.39
N PHE A 278 -2.62 15.69 -30.50
CA PHE A 278 -3.52 14.91 -31.34
C PHE A 278 -2.83 13.68 -31.95
N GLY A 279 -1.60 13.83 -32.45
CA GLY A 279 -0.82 12.72 -33.00
C GLY A 279 -0.48 11.66 -31.95
N ARG A 280 -0.10 12.10 -30.74
CA ARG A 280 0.13 11.21 -29.60
C ARG A 280 -1.16 10.50 -29.17
N GLU A 281 -2.30 11.19 -29.14
CA GLU A 281 -3.61 10.57 -28.87
C GLU A 281 -3.90 9.43 -29.86
N MET A 282 -3.64 9.63 -31.15
CA MET A 282 -3.83 8.57 -32.15
C MET A 282 -2.87 7.39 -31.90
N TYR A 283 -1.64 7.66 -31.48
CA TYR A 283 -0.66 6.62 -31.16
C TYR A 283 -1.03 5.80 -29.91
N THR A 284 -1.49 6.47 -28.84
CA THR A 284 -1.91 5.81 -27.59
C THR A 284 -3.22 5.03 -27.72
N LEU A 285 -3.88 5.11 -28.87
CA LEU A 285 -5.18 4.53 -29.14
C LEU A 285 -5.16 3.49 -30.28
N TYR A 286 -4.35 3.68 -31.32
CA TYR A 286 -4.45 2.88 -32.56
C TYR A 286 -3.42 1.74 -32.67
N PRO A 287 -3.80 0.55 -33.19
CA PRO A 287 -5.16 -0.02 -33.26
C PRO A 287 -5.51 -0.86 -32.02
N ALA A 288 -4.51 -1.33 -31.27
CA ALA A 288 -4.68 -2.34 -30.23
C ALA A 288 -5.44 -1.81 -29.01
N VAL A 289 -5.15 -0.58 -28.56
CA VAL A 289 -5.73 -0.01 -27.35
C VAL A 289 -7.22 0.27 -27.51
N TRP A 290 -7.65 0.84 -28.64
CA TRP A 290 -9.07 1.05 -28.92
C TRP A 290 -9.86 -0.26 -28.93
N ALA A 291 -9.33 -1.29 -29.59
CA ALA A 291 -9.97 -2.61 -29.60
C ALA A 291 -10.05 -3.19 -28.18
N GLN A 292 -9.01 -2.99 -27.37
CA GLN A 292 -9.00 -3.42 -25.97
C GLN A 292 -10.00 -2.63 -25.12
N VAL A 293 -10.13 -1.30 -25.30
CA VAL A 293 -11.14 -0.48 -24.61
C VAL A 293 -12.54 -0.99 -24.90
N LEU A 294 -12.88 -1.24 -26.17
CA LEU A 294 -14.19 -1.77 -26.57
C LEU A 294 -14.41 -3.17 -25.97
N PHE A 295 -13.41 -4.04 -26.06
CA PHE A 295 -13.49 -5.38 -25.49
C PHE A 295 -13.70 -5.37 -23.97
N TRP A 296 -12.98 -4.51 -23.24
CA TRP A 296 -13.13 -4.36 -21.80
C TRP A 296 -14.50 -3.73 -21.45
N GLN A 297 -14.94 -2.74 -22.21
CA GLN A 297 -16.26 -2.11 -22.02
C GLN A 297 -17.41 -3.12 -22.14
N GLU A 298 -17.33 -4.06 -23.08
CA GLU A 298 -18.31 -5.14 -23.27
C GLU A 298 -18.19 -6.29 -22.25
N SER A 299 -17.07 -6.38 -21.54
CA SER A 299 -16.80 -7.47 -20.59
C SER A 299 -17.51 -7.25 -19.24
N PRO A 300 -17.91 -8.31 -18.53
CA PRO A 300 -18.56 -8.19 -17.21
C PRO A 300 -17.58 -7.69 -16.14
N ASP A 301 -18.08 -7.06 -15.08
CA ASP A 301 -17.23 -6.57 -13.97
C ASP A 301 -16.61 -7.72 -13.17
N ALA A 302 -17.44 -8.72 -12.87
CA ALA A 302 -17.08 -9.92 -12.13
C ALA A 302 -16.95 -11.13 -13.06
N ASP A 303 -16.16 -12.10 -12.63
CA ASP A 303 -16.12 -13.43 -13.22
C ASP A 303 -17.52 -14.05 -13.15
N ARG A 304 -17.90 -14.79 -14.20
CA ARG A 304 -19.16 -15.51 -14.23
C ARG A 304 -19.06 -16.79 -15.03
N ASP A 305 -19.78 -17.81 -14.58
CA ASP A 305 -19.96 -19.05 -15.32
C ASP A 305 -21.25 -18.96 -16.13
N ILE A 306 -21.16 -19.20 -17.44
CA ILE A 306 -22.32 -19.28 -18.32
C ILE A 306 -22.58 -20.73 -18.75
N PRO A 307 -23.85 -21.12 -18.99
CA PRO A 307 -24.16 -22.43 -19.51
C PRO A 307 -23.39 -22.73 -20.80
N ASN A 308 -22.71 -23.88 -20.83
CA ASN A 308 -22.01 -24.31 -22.02
C ASN A 308 -23.00 -25.03 -22.96
N PRO A 309 -23.20 -24.54 -24.19
CA PRO A 309 -24.19 -25.09 -25.11
C PRO A 309 -23.83 -26.51 -25.61
N VAL A 310 -22.57 -26.94 -25.45
CA VAL A 310 -22.08 -28.27 -25.86
C VAL A 310 -22.13 -29.26 -24.71
N ASN A 311 -21.84 -28.84 -23.49
CA ASN A 311 -21.86 -29.71 -22.31
C ASN A 311 -22.36 -28.96 -21.06
N PRO A 312 -23.65 -29.10 -20.69
CA PRO A 312 -24.24 -28.40 -19.55
C PRO A 312 -23.56 -28.68 -18.19
N ASN A 313 -22.83 -29.79 -18.05
CA ASN A 313 -22.12 -30.13 -16.81
C ASN A 313 -20.79 -29.38 -16.64
N PHE A 314 -20.31 -28.68 -17.68
CA PHE A 314 -19.06 -27.93 -17.67
C PHE A 314 -19.31 -26.51 -18.19
N PRO A 315 -19.79 -25.60 -17.33
CA PRO A 315 -20.08 -24.23 -17.74
C PRO A 315 -18.81 -23.53 -18.26
N THR A 316 -19.00 -22.58 -19.17
CA THR A 316 -17.91 -21.77 -19.71
C THR A 316 -17.64 -20.62 -18.74
N HIS A 317 -16.43 -20.59 -18.20
CA HIS A 317 -15.98 -19.50 -17.33
C HIS A 317 -15.63 -18.26 -18.16
N ILE A 318 -16.21 -17.12 -17.79
CA ILE A 318 -15.88 -15.81 -18.35
C ILE A 318 -15.18 -15.01 -17.26
N THR A 319 -13.94 -14.62 -17.51
CA THR A 319 -13.17 -13.72 -16.64
C THR A 319 -13.71 -12.29 -16.74
N GLY A 320 -13.90 -11.65 -15.61
CA GLY A 320 -14.36 -10.26 -15.50
C GLY A 320 -13.22 -9.23 -15.44
N LEU A 321 -13.61 -7.97 -15.52
CA LEU A 321 -12.70 -6.82 -15.48
C LEU A 321 -11.88 -6.74 -14.20
N GLY A 322 -12.45 -7.15 -13.06
CA GLY A 322 -11.73 -7.16 -11.80
C GLY A 322 -10.50 -8.08 -11.84
N THR A 323 -10.69 -9.31 -12.32
CA THR A 323 -9.60 -10.28 -12.49
C THR A 323 -8.56 -9.82 -13.51
N TRP A 324 -8.98 -9.27 -14.65
CA TRP A 324 -8.02 -8.73 -15.63
C TRP A 324 -7.24 -7.54 -15.08
N THR A 325 -7.88 -6.62 -14.38
CA THR A 325 -7.18 -5.48 -13.76
C THR A 325 -6.16 -5.94 -12.73
N ALA A 326 -6.51 -6.93 -11.90
CA ALA A 326 -5.58 -7.54 -10.95
C ALA A 326 -4.34 -8.14 -11.63
N GLN A 327 -4.47 -8.68 -12.85
CA GLN A 327 -3.34 -9.18 -13.63
C GLN A 327 -2.43 -8.07 -14.19
N GLN A 328 -2.94 -6.84 -14.35
CA GLN A 328 -2.15 -5.69 -14.81
C GLN A 328 -1.30 -5.08 -13.68
N TRP A 329 -1.75 -5.20 -12.43
CA TRP A 329 -1.13 -4.55 -11.28
C TRP A 329 0.37 -4.84 -11.09
N PRO A 330 0.87 -6.09 -11.19
CA PRO A 330 2.29 -6.36 -10.99
C PRO A 330 3.22 -5.56 -11.92
N GLU A 331 2.81 -5.38 -13.18
CA GLU A 331 3.60 -4.64 -14.16
C GLU A 331 3.56 -3.13 -13.92
N ILE A 332 2.37 -2.59 -13.59
CA ILE A 332 2.22 -1.18 -13.19
C ILE A 332 3.12 -0.87 -11.98
N LYS A 333 3.08 -1.73 -10.96
CA LYS A 333 3.93 -1.62 -9.77
C LYS A 333 5.41 -1.67 -10.15
N ARG A 334 5.82 -2.61 -11.01
CA ARG A 334 7.20 -2.77 -11.47
C ARG A 334 7.73 -1.51 -12.18
N LEU A 335 6.92 -0.89 -13.04
CA LEU A 335 7.31 0.37 -13.71
C LEU A 335 7.56 1.49 -12.70
N ILE A 336 6.65 1.65 -11.74
CA ILE A 336 6.78 2.66 -10.68
C ILE A 336 7.99 2.37 -9.79
N ASP A 337 8.26 1.10 -9.45
CA ASP A 337 9.47 0.68 -8.71
C ASP A 337 10.76 1.05 -9.47
N LEU A 338 10.71 1.07 -10.81
CA LEU A 338 11.81 1.53 -11.67
C LEU A 338 11.84 3.05 -11.88
N GLY A 339 10.94 3.80 -11.23
CA GLY A 339 10.81 5.25 -11.35
C GLY A 339 10.09 5.72 -12.60
N VAL A 340 9.41 4.83 -13.34
CA VAL A 340 8.77 5.11 -14.62
C VAL A 340 7.25 5.29 -14.44
N PRO A 341 6.68 6.46 -14.78
CA PRO A 341 5.24 6.66 -14.81
C PRO A 341 4.56 5.74 -15.84
N ALA A 342 3.34 5.30 -15.54
CA ALA A 342 2.62 4.34 -16.36
C ALA A 342 1.28 4.92 -16.85
N ILE A 343 1.05 4.95 -18.16
CA ILE A 343 -0.23 5.38 -18.72
C ILE A 343 -1.26 4.28 -18.50
N LEU A 344 -2.37 4.58 -17.84
CA LEU A 344 -3.46 3.64 -17.57
C LEU A 344 -4.68 4.02 -18.39
N CYS A 345 -5.36 3.04 -18.97
CA CYS A 345 -6.69 3.19 -19.54
C CYS A 345 -7.72 2.77 -18.49
N ILE A 346 -8.54 3.72 -18.05
CA ILE A 346 -9.65 3.54 -17.11
C ILE A 346 -10.93 3.22 -17.88
N ILE A 347 -11.60 2.14 -17.49
CA ILE A 347 -12.90 1.73 -18.03
C ILE A 347 -14.00 2.18 -17.09
N ARG A 348 -14.86 3.07 -17.57
CA ARG A 348 -16.02 3.61 -16.84
C ARG A 348 -17.34 3.14 -17.44
N GLU A 349 -17.39 2.97 -18.76
CA GLU A 349 -18.61 2.61 -19.49
C GLU A 349 -18.82 1.11 -19.57
N SER A 350 -20.06 0.70 -19.89
CA SER A 350 -20.44 -0.69 -20.12
C SER A 350 -21.28 -0.85 -21.38
N GLY A 351 -21.10 -1.95 -22.10
CA GLY A 351 -21.90 -2.29 -23.28
C GLY A 351 -21.86 -1.17 -24.32
N ASN A 352 -23.03 -0.76 -24.83
CA ASN A 352 -23.17 0.31 -25.83
C ASN A 352 -22.94 1.75 -25.30
N GLY A 353 -22.36 1.92 -24.11
CA GLY A 353 -21.96 3.23 -23.58
C GLY A 353 -20.98 3.97 -24.51
N ASN A 354 -20.83 5.28 -24.36
CA ASN A 354 -19.95 6.05 -25.23
C ASN A 354 -18.46 5.76 -24.91
N PRO A 355 -17.69 5.11 -25.79
CA PRO A 355 -16.31 4.72 -25.47
C PRO A 355 -15.39 5.90 -25.14
N SER A 356 -15.74 7.12 -25.55
CA SER A 356 -14.98 8.33 -25.20
C SER A 356 -15.14 8.78 -23.75
N ASN A 357 -16.01 8.15 -22.96
CA ASN A 357 -16.14 8.39 -21.52
C ASN A 357 -15.15 7.53 -20.70
N ASN A 358 -14.55 6.51 -21.32
CA ASN A 358 -13.33 5.89 -20.81
C ASN A 358 -12.18 6.90 -20.91
N HIS A 359 -11.15 6.73 -20.10
CA HIS A 359 -10.21 7.82 -19.85
C HIS A 359 -8.78 7.31 -19.69
N GLN A 360 -7.80 8.09 -20.13
CA GLN A 360 -6.39 7.78 -19.91
C GLN A 360 -5.79 8.71 -18.85
N VAL A 361 -5.08 8.12 -17.89
CA VAL A 361 -4.40 8.82 -16.80
C VAL A 361 -2.96 8.35 -16.69
N LEU A 362 -2.10 9.11 -16.02
CA LEU A 362 -0.71 8.74 -15.80
C LEU A 362 -0.48 8.39 -14.32
N ALA A 363 -0.24 7.12 -14.02
CA ALA A 363 0.17 6.64 -12.71
C ALA A 363 1.60 7.07 -12.39
N ILE A 364 1.77 7.74 -11.24
CA ILE A 364 3.04 8.38 -10.83
C ILE A 364 3.54 7.88 -9.47
N GLY A 365 2.88 6.88 -8.92
CA GLY A 365 3.23 6.29 -7.65
C GLY A 365 2.23 5.22 -7.24
N TYR A 366 2.48 4.62 -6.09
CA TYR A 366 1.47 3.83 -5.40
C TYR A 366 1.68 3.89 -3.90
N GLU A 367 0.59 3.65 -3.18
CA GLU A 367 0.55 3.29 -1.77
C GLU A 367 -0.23 1.99 -1.66
N MET A 368 0.45 0.91 -1.25
CA MET A 368 -0.20 -0.31 -0.82
C MET A 368 -0.48 -0.18 0.67
N VAL A 369 -1.73 0.15 1.02
CA VAL A 369 -2.18 0.23 2.42
C VAL A 369 -2.01 -1.13 3.10
N ASN A 370 -2.31 -2.18 2.33
CA ASN A 370 -2.00 -3.58 2.61
C ASN A 370 -1.79 -4.30 1.24
N PRO A 371 -1.52 -5.62 1.21
CA PRO A 371 -1.31 -6.35 -0.05
C PRO A 371 -2.48 -6.33 -1.04
N PHE A 372 -3.68 -5.94 -0.59
CA PHE A 372 -4.92 -5.97 -1.34
C PHE A 372 -5.43 -4.56 -1.69
N ARG A 373 -5.33 -3.59 -0.78
CA ARG A 373 -5.81 -2.22 -0.98
C ARG A 373 -4.71 -1.32 -1.49
N VAL A 374 -4.89 -0.81 -2.70
CA VAL A 374 -3.91 -0.01 -3.41
C VAL A 374 -4.49 1.35 -3.75
N ARG A 375 -3.68 2.39 -3.60
CA ARG A 375 -3.96 3.76 -4.04
C ARG A 375 -2.87 4.16 -5.03
N ILE A 376 -3.25 4.58 -6.23
CA ILE A 376 -2.34 5.06 -7.27
C ILE A 376 -2.56 6.56 -7.39
N PRO A 377 -1.62 7.40 -6.90
CA PRO A 377 -1.57 8.79 -7.31
C PRO A 377 -1.40 8.88 -8.83
N ILE A 378 -2.23 9.71 -9.47
CA ILE A 378 -2.31 9.88 -10.91
C ILE A 378 -2.28 11.36 -11.29
N TYR A 379 -1.67 11.65 -12.45
CA TYR A 379 -1.98 12.85 -13.21
C TYR A 379 -3.20 12.55 -14.10
N ASP A 380 -4.28 13.31 -13.86
CA ASP A 380 -5.49 13.26 -14.67
C ASP A 380 -5.59 14.56 -15.51
N PRO A 381 -5.54 14.48 -16.86
CA PRO A 381 -5.74 15.64 -17.75
C PRO A 381 -7.06 16.41 -17.56
N ASN A 382 -8.09 15.82 -16.97
CA ASN A 382 -9.35 16.49 -16.63
C ASN A 382 -9.25 17.32 -15.33
N HIS A 383 -8.21 17.10 -14.52
CA HIS A 383 -7.95 17.78 -13.24
C HIS A 383 -6.54 18.40 -13.25
N PRO A 384 -6.27 19.39 -14.14
CA PRO A 384 -4.94 19.99 -14.25
C PRO A 384 -4.51 20.61 -12.91
N ARG A 385 -3.21 20.53 -12.59
CA ARG A 385 -2.57 20.98 -11.33
C ARG A 385 -2.86 20.16 -10.09
N GLU A 386 -3.82 19.26 -10.14
CA GLU A 386 -4.26 18.50 -8.97
C GLU A 386 -3.87 17.04 -9.13
N GLU A 387 -3.15 16.52 -8.16
CA GLU A 387 -2.94 15.07 -8.06
C GLU A 387 -4.26 14.41 -7.67
N GLN A 388 -4.72 13.49 -8.52
CA GLN A 388 -5.84 12.62 -8.22
C GLN A 388 -5.33 11.27 -7.73
N VAL A 389 -6.21 10.47 -7.13
CA VAL A 389 -5.92 9.11 -6.65
C VAL A 389 -6.95 8.15 -7.19
N LEU A 390 -6.48 7.07 -7.80
CA LEU A 390 -7.25 5.89 -8.15
C LEU A 390 -7.06 4.83 -7.06
N ALA A 391 -8.11 4.49 -6.32
CA ALA A 391 -8.09 3.48 -5.25
C ALA A 391 -8.85 2.22 -5.67
N PHE A 392 -8.34 1.04 -5.33
CA PHE A 392 -8.96 -0.25 -5.64
C PHE A 392 -8.58 -1.36 -4.64
N ASP A 393 -9.34 -2.45 -4.63
CA ASP A 393 -9.18 -3.59 -3.73
C ASP A 393 -8.98 -4.90 -4.53
N LEU A 394 -7.90 -5.61 -4.23
CA LEU A 394 -7.47 -6.86 -4.85
C LEU A 394 -7.76 -8.09 -3.98
N SER A 395 -8.57 -7.96 -2.92
CA SER A 395 -8.88 -9.09 -2.03
C SER A 395 -9.77 -10.14 -2.68
N ASP A 396 -10.65 -9.73 -3.60
CA ASP A 396 -11.58 -10.62 -4.29
C ASP A 396 -11.87 -10.18 -5.75
N PRO A 397 -10.85 -10.09 -6.62
CA PRO A 397 -10.98 -9.47 -7.94
C PRO A 397 -11.95 -10.20 -8.87
N LYS A 398 -12.25 -11.48 -8.61
CA LYS A 398 -13.30 -12.24 -9.32
C LYS A 398 -14.70 -11.66 -9.13
N ASN A 399 -14.94 -10.88 -8.07
CA ASN A 399 -16.19 -10.20 -7.81
C ASN A 399 -16.13 -8.69 -8.15
N GLY A 400 -15.05 -8.26 -8.81
CA GLY A 400 -14.75 -6.85 -9.10
C GLY A 400 -13.66 -6.29 -8.18
N ILE A 401 -13.12 -5.12 -8.56
CA ILE A 401 -12.01 -4.46 -7.82
C ILE A 401 -12.46 -3.22 -7.02
N HIS A 402 -13.75 -2.87 -7.08
CA HIS A 402 -14.34 -1.71 -6.39
C HIS A 402 -13.52 -0.42 -6.54
N ALA A 403 -13.09 -0.13 -7.77
CA ALA A 403 -12.18 0.97 -8.03
C ALA A 403 -12.92 2.32 -8.05
N THR A 404 -12.27 3.36 -7.51
CA THR A 404 -12.83 4.72 -7.42
C THR A 404 -11.74 5.78 -7.62
N GLU A 405 -12.10 6.88 -8.25
CA GLU A 405 -11.25 8.07 -8.34
C GLU A 405 -11.56 9.05 -7.19
N SER A 406 -10.70 10.05 -6.99
CA SER A 406 -10.80 10.99 -5.87
C SER A 406 -12.04 11.88 -5.88
N ASP A 407 -12.65 12.06 -7.05
CA ASP A 407 -13.93 12.74 -7.21
C ASP A 407 -15.15 11.84 -6.95
N GLY A 408 -14.91 10.57 -6.56
CA GLY A 408 -15.94 9.59 -6.26
C GLY A 408 -16.50 8.86 -7.49
N LYS A 409 -15.99 9.11 -8.70
CA LYS A 409 -16.43 8.38 -9.89
C LYS A 409 -16.05 6.90 -9.80
N PRO A 410 -16.99 5.97 -10.07
CA PRO A 410 -16.69 4.55 -10.09
C PRO A 410 -15.86 4.18 -11.32
N VAL A 411 -14.97 3.22 -11.14
CA VAL A 411 -14.15 2.61 -12.18
C VAL A 411 -14.43 1.12 -12.22
N ARG A 412 -14.79 0.59 -13.40
CA ARG A 412 -15.10 -0.84 -13.58
C ARG A 412 -13.82 -1.70 -13.64
N GLY A 413 -12.78 -1.16 -14.26
CA GLY A 413 -11.49 -1.79 -14.44
C GLY A 413 -10.48 -0.83 -15.05
N PHE A 414 -9.21 -1.21 -15.07
CA PHE A 414 -8.19 -0.45 -15.79
C PHE A 414 -7.07 -1.38 -16.28
N PHE A 415 -6.36 -0.92 -17.32
CA PHE A 415 -5.20 -1.64 -17.82
C PHE A 415 -4.05 -0.70 -18.18
N LEU A 416 -2.85 -1.27 -18.22
CA LEU A 416 -1.65 -0.56 -18.63
C LEU A 416 -1.69 -0.32 -20.14
N ASN A 417 -1.55 0.93 -20.58
CA ASN A 417 -1.44 1.28 -21.99
C ASN A 417 -0.06 0.83 -22.53
N GLY A 418 -0.08 0.04 -23.61
CA GLY A 418 1.09 -0.52 -24.27
C GLY A 418 0.83 -0.80 -25.75
N SER A 419 1.79 -0.47 -26.62
CA SER A 419 1.66 -0.43 -28.08
C SER A 419 1.44 -1.78 -28.80
N ASP A 420 1.51 -2.89 -28.07
CA ASP A 420 1.63 -4.25 -28.64
C ASP A 420 1.55 -5.36 -27.58
N GLY A 421 0.90 -5.08 -26.44
CA GLY A 421 0.99 -5.96 -25.26
C GLY A 421 2.34 -5.87 -24.52
N ARG A 422 3.16 -4.85 -24.86
CA ARG A 422 4.33 -4.42 -24.09
C ARG A 422 4.08 -3.02 -23.52
N PRO A 423 4.50 -2.73 -22.29
CA PRO A 423 4.35 -1.40 -21.70
C PRO A 423 4.95 -0.31 -22.59
N PHE A 424 4.27 0.83 -22.71
CA PHE A 424 4.94 2.05 -23.12
C PHE A 424 5.94 2.41 -22.01
N ILE A 425 7.24 2.37 -22.31
CA ILE A 425 8.31 2.74 -21.38
C ILE A 425 8.87 4.09 -21.87
N PRO A 426 8.48 5.22 -21.24
CA PRO A 426 9.20 6.46 -21.43
C PRO A 426 10.68 6.23 -21.13
N ALA A 427 11.58 6.75 -21.98
CA ALA A 427 13.02 6.65 -21.74
C ALA A 427 13.37 7.18 -20.34
N LYS A 428 14.24 6.49 -19.60
CA LYS A 428 14.74 7.02 -18.32
C LYS A 428 15.45 8.36 -18.58
N PRO A 429 15.32 9.36 -17.69
CA PRO A 429 16.13 10.56 -17.78
C PRO A 429 17.61 10.19 -17.74
N THR A 430 18.36 10.67 -18.73
CA THR A 430 19.82 10.62 -18.74
C THR A 430 20.33 11.41 -17.54
N PRO A 431 21.30 10.88 -16.75
CA PRO A 431 21.98 11.67 -15.73
C PRO A 431 22.59 12.91 -16.38
N ALA A 432 22.45 14.06 -15.72
CA ALA A 432 23.14 15.30 -16.09
C ALA A 432 24.65 15.16 -15.97
#